data_AF-A0A1M3BEA2-F1
#
_entry.id   AF-A0A1M3BEA2-F1
#
_cell.length_a   1.000
_cell.length_b   1.000
_cell.length_c   1.000
_cell.angle_alpha   90.00
_cell.angle_beta   90.00
_cell.angle_gamma   90.00
#
_symmetry.space_group_name_H-M   'P 1'
#
loop_
_entity.id
_entity.type
_entity.pdbx_description
1 polymer ?
#
loop_
_entity_poly.entity_id
_entity_poly.type
_entity_poly.pdbx_seq_one_letter_code
_entity_poly.pdbx_strand_id
1 'polypeptide(L)'
;MRMKREINLEDEEGTSMVELVVGMGMGMVVLAGLSVLLIVTLRGNARVDARAEASDNARVTMTRITEQLHSACVTPATAPVQYGSGAEKLVFKHGTYGGEASASAEAITTTITFSPTEGTLRQTDVVGGKETERLLLSNVSAPSTSGQSTGRVFQYWNNTVQPGRFEGTGTAHTLEPSEVAMTILVTVAFRANPKSSPVADTGSATEIENSATLRLTPPVYEEGKQAKPCE
;
A
#
# COMPACT_ATOMS: atom_id res chain seq x y z
N MET A 1 41.20 36.71 67.08
CA MET A 1 42.32 36.45 66.15
C MET A 1 41.71 36.30 64.75
N ARG A 2 41.77 37.35 63.93
CA ARG A 2 41.07 37.43 62.64
C ARG A 2 42.10 37.19 61.53
N MET A 3 42.07 36.03 60.89
CA MET A 3 42.90 35.74 59.72
C MET A 3 42.46 36.65 58.57
N LYS A 4 43.33 37.61 58.19
CA LYS A 4 43.24 38.30 56.91
C LYS A 4 43.66 37.30 55.84
N ARG A 5 42.70 36.88 55.03
CA ARG A 5 42.95 36.12 53.82
C ARG A 5 43.40 37.14 52.77
N GLU A 6 44.68 37.16 52.46
CA GLU A 6 45.22 37.96 51.36
C GLU A 6 44.74 37.31 50.08
N ILE A 7 43.86 38.00 49.36
CA ILE A 7 43.41 37.61 48.03
C ILE A 7 44.53 38.07 47.11
N ASN A 8 45.30 37.12 46.60
CA ASN A 8 46.39 37.39 45.67
C ASN A 8 45.78 37.79 44.32
N LEU A 9 46.01 39.04 43.89
CA LEU A 9 45.49 39.64 42.66
C LEU A 9 46.49 39.49 41.49
N GLU A 10 47.59 38.77 41.67
CA GLU A 10 48.57 38.50 40.60
C GLU A 10 48.10 37.51 39.53
N ASP A 11 46.85 37.03 39.64
CA ASP A 11 46.25 36.04 38.73
C ASP A 11 45.04 36.61 37.96
N GLU A 12 45.02 37.93 37.72
CA GLU A 12 44.16 38.54 36.70
C GLU A 12 44.86 38.53 35.33
N GLU A 13 45.16 37.34 34.80
CA GLU A 13 45.31 37.17 33.35
C GLU A 13 43.92 37.35 32.71
N GLY A 14 43.51 38.61 32.59
CA GLY A 14 42.31 38.98 31.87
C GLY A 14 42.39 38.44 30.43
N THR A 15 41.36 37.71 30.01
CA THR A 15 41.25 37.17 28.66
C THR A 15 41.54 38.28 27.64
N SER A 16 42.56 38.10 26.81
CA SER A 16 42.89 39.13 25.83
C SER A 16 41.74 39.31 24.85
N MET A 17 41.57 40.52 24.29
CA MET A 17 40.51 40.77 23.31
C MET A 17 40.58 39.78 22.12
N VAL A 18 41.79 39.34 21.77
CA VAL A 18 42.05 38.35 20.71
C VAL A 18 41.51 36.97 21.10
N GLU A 19 41.71 36.55 22.35
CA GLU A 19 41.25 35.26 22.87
C GLU A 19 39.71 35.17 22.87
N LEU A 20 39.03 36.26 23.22
CA LEU A 20 37.57 36.33 23.19
C LEU A 20 37.02 36.23 21.74
N VAL A 21 37.67 36.90 20.78
CA VAL A 21 37.28 36.83 19.36
C VAL A 21 37.52 35.42 18.79
N VAL A 22 38.65 34.79 19.13
CA VAL A 22 38.93 33.41 18.71
C VAL A 22 37.94 32.43 19.35
N GLY A 23 37.62 32.61 20.63
CA GLY A 23 36.62 31.81 21.34
C GLY A 23 35.24 31.92 20.72
N MET A 24 34.78 33.14 20.40
CA MET A 24 33.53 33.37 19.68
C MET A 24 33.55 32.74 18.27
N GLY A 25 34.68 32.86 17.56
CA GLY A 25 34.85 32.26 16.24
C GLY A 25 34.74 30.73 16.28
N MET A 26 35.45 30.07 17.19
CA MET A 26 35.36 28.62 17.39
C MET A 26 33.94 28.20 17.82
N GLY A 27 33.30 28.96 18.71
CA GLY A 27 31.93 28.72 19.12
C GLY A 27 30.94 28.75 17.96
N MET A 28 31.06 29.73 17.06
CA MET A 28 30.22 29.82 15.85
C MET A 28 30.42 28.62 14.92
N VAL A 29 31.66 28.17 14.72
CA VAL A 29 31.95 27.01 13.88
C VAL A 29 31.33 25.73 14.46
N VAL A 30 31.42 25.53 15.77
CA VAL A 30 30.81 24.37 16.45
C VAL A 30 29.29 24.42 16.36
N LEU A 31 28.67 25.58 16.62
CA LEU A 31 27.22 25.75 16.50
C LEU A 31 26.71 25.52 15.07
N ALA A 32 27.46 25.99 14.06
CA ALA A 32 27.16 25.72 12.66
C ALA A 32 27.23 24.21 12.35
N GLY A 33 28.28 23.53 12.82
CA GLY A 33 28.42 22.08 12.67
C GLY A 33 27.27 21.30 13.30
N LEU A 34 26.89 21.63 14.54
CA LEU A 34 25.76 21.01 15.25
C LEU A 34 24.42 21.25 14.53
N SER A 35 24.21 22.46 14.01
CA SER A 35 23.00 22.81 13.27
C SER A 35 22.87 21.98 11.99
N VAL A 36 23.96 21.82 11.23
CA VAL A 36 23.98 20.99 10.02
C VAL A 36 23.69 19.53 10.37
N LEU A 37 24.32 18.99 11.42
CA LEU A 37 24.09 17.61 11.86
C LEU A 37 22.62 17.38 12.26
N LEU A 38 22.02 18.33 12.98
CA LEU A 38 20.61 18.28 13.35
C LEU A 38 19.69 18.30 12.13
N ILE A 39 19.94 19.18 11.14
CA ILE A 39 19.14 19.26 9.91
C ILE A 39 19.23 17.95 9.11
N VAL A 40 20.43 17.40 8.96
CA VAL A 40 20.64 16.13 8.25
C VAL A 40 19.91 14.99 8.96
N THR A 41 19.98 14.94 10.30
CA THR A 41 19.31 13.92 11.11
C THR A 41 17.79 14.02 10.99
N LEU A 42 17.23 15.22 11.08
CA LEU A 42 15.78 15.46 10.93
C LEU A 42 15.27 15.04 9.55
N ARG A 43 16.00 15.38 8.48
CA ARG A 43 15.66 14.95 7.12
C ARG A 43 15.76 13.43 6.95
N GLY A 44 16.76 12.81 7.58
CA GLY A 44 16.92 11.35 7.62
C GLY A 44 15.72 10.65 8.24
N ASN A 45 15.31 11.10 9.43
CA ASN A 45 14.15 10.55 10.14
C ASN A 45 12.86 10.72 9.33
N ALA A 46 12.59 11.92 8.82
CA ALA A 46 11.39 12.18 8.03
C ALA A 46 11.30 11.29 6.78
N ARG A 47 12.43 10.94 6.16
CA ARG A 47 12.49 10.03 5.01
C ARG A 47 12.12 8.59 5.41
N VAL A 48 12.62 8.12 6.55
CA VAL A 48 12.31 6.78 7.07
C VAL A 48 10.85 6.69 7.46
N ASP A 49 10.33 7.70 8.17
CA ASP A 49 8.94 7.76 8.60
C ASP A 49 7.97 7.76 7.41
N ALA A 50 8.26 8.54 6.35
CA ALA A 50 7.44 8.59 5.15
C ALA A 50 7.37 7.24 4.41
N ARG A 51 8.46 6.46 4.42
CA ARG A 51 8.49 5.11 3.85
C ARG A 51 7.69 4.11 4.69
N ALA A 52 7.81 4.20 6.01
CA ALA A 52 7.06 3.37 6.94
C ALA A 52 5.56 3.63 6.79
N GLU A 53 5.13 4.90 6.83
CA GLU A 53 3.73 5.30 6.64
C GLU A 53 3.16 4.80 5.30
N ALA A 54 3.90 4.99 4.19
CA ALA A 54 3.48 4.51 2.88
C ALA A 54 3.32 2.98 2.85
N SER A 55 4.25 2.25 3.46
CA SER A 55 4.24 0.79 3.52
C SER A 55 3.09 0.27 4.39
N ASP A 56 2.84 0.90 5.54
CA ASP A 56 1.76 0.50 6.46
C ASP A 56 0.39 0.76 5.85
N ASN A 57 0.18 1.94 5.27
CA ASN A 57 -1.06 2.25 4.56
C ASN A 57 -1.31 1.28 3.40
N ALA A 58 -0.27 0.94 2.65
CA ALA A 58 -0.37 0.01 1.56
C ALA A 58 -0.69 -1.42 2.02
N ARG A 59 -0.10 -1.89 3.13
CA ARG A 59 -0.44 -3.17 3.76
C ARG A 59 -1.89 -3.21 4.21
N VAL A 60 -2.37 -2.16 4.89
CA VAL A 60 -3.78 -2.07 5.34
C VAL A 60 -4.72 -2.09 4.15
N THR A 61 -4.43 -1.33 3.10
CA THR A 61 -5.24 -1.33 1.88
C THR A 61 -5.23 -2.69 1.21
N MET A 62 -4.07 -3.35 1.07
CA MET A 62 -3.96 -4.69 0.50
C MET A 62 -4.76 -5.72 1.30
N THR A 63 -4.66 -5.69 2.63
CA THR A 63 -5.44 -6.56 3.52
C THR A 63 -6.93 -6.37 3.31
N ARG A 64 -7.42 -5.12 3.28
CA ARG A 64 -8.84 -4.83 3.04
C ARG A 64 -9.33 -5.34 1.69
N ILE A 65 -8.56 -5.15 0.62
CA ILE A 65 -8.90 -5.67 -0.72
C ILE A 65 -8.97 -7.19 -0.68
N THR A 66 -7.99 -7.83 -0.04
CA THR A 66 -7.92 -9.29 0.07
C THR A 66 -9.06 -9.87 0.89
N GLU A 67 -9.42 -9.24 2.01
CA GLU A 67 -10.58 -9.61 2.84
C GLU A 67 -11.88 -9.48 2.05
N GLN A 68 -12.07 -8.39 1.31
CA GLN A 68 -13.23 -8.21 0.44
C GLN A 68 -13.29 -9.29 -0.66
N LEU A 69 -12.15 -9.65 -1.26
CA LEU A 69 -12.07 -10.72 -2.26
C LEU A 69 -12.35 -12.10 -1.64
N HIS A 70 -11.93 -12.37 -0.42
CA HIS A 70 -12.29 -13.61 0.28
C HIS A 70 -13.78 -13.69 0.61
N SER A 71 -14.47 -12.54 0.70
CA SER A 71 -15.93 -12.45 0.85
C SER A 71 -16.69 -12.37 -0.49
N ALA A 72 -16.01 -12.54 -1.62
CA ALA A 72 -16.60 -12.31 -2.94
C ALA A 72 -17.63 -13.38 -3.39
N CYS A 73 -17.96 -14.31 -2.51
CA CYS A 73 -18.73 -15.50 -2.82
C CYS A 73 -20.14 -15.40 -2.21
N VAL A 74 -20.99 -14.58 -2.82
CA VAL A 74 -22.31 -14.22 -2.24
C VAL A 74 -23.42 -15.17 -2.66
N THR A 75 -23.39 -15.66 -3.90
CA THR A 75 -24.46 -16.50 -4.45
C THR A 75 -23.89 -17.64 -5.29
N PRO A 76 -24.43 -18.86 -5.18
CA PRO A 76 -24.09 -19.95 -6.07
C PRO A 76 -24.45 -19.59 -7.51
N ALA A 77 -23.52 -19.84 -8.44
CA ALA A 77 -23.60 -19.57 -9.88
C ALA A 77 -23.31 -18.14 -10.37
N THR A 78 -22.99 -17.18 -9.49
CA THR A 78 -22.45 -15.88 -9.92
C THR A 78 -20.94 -15.88 -9.73
N ALA A 79 -20.20 -15.58 -10.80
CA ALA A 79 -18.75 -15.39 -10.70
C ALA A 79 -18.42 -14.28 -9.69
N PRO A 80 -17.45 -14.46 -8.78
CA PRO A 80 -17.06 -13.44 -7.80
C PRO A 80 -16.53 -12.17 -8.48
N VAL A 81 -15.60 -12.34 -9.43
CA VAL A 81 -15.14 -11.28 -10.34
C VAL A 81 -16.22 -11.03 -11.38
N GLN A 82 -16.40 -9.79 -11.81
CA GLN A 82 -17.38 -9.40 -12.83
C GLN A 82 -16.70 -8.99 -14.14
N TYR A 83 -17.49 -9.02 -15.22
CA TYR A 83 -17.12 -8.45 -16.52
C TYR A 83 -16.68 -6.99 -16.40
N GLY A 84 -15.70 -6.59 -17.21
CA GLY A 84 -15.11 -5.25 -17.16
C GLY A 84 -13.95 -5.10 -16.18
N SER A 85 -13.57 -6.18 -15.49
CA SER A 85 -12.30 -6.27 -14.76
C SER A 85 -11.12 -6.38 -15.73
N GLY A 86 -9.97 -5.81 -15.43
CA GLY A 86 -8.78 -5.76 -16.28
C GLY A 86 -7.57 -5.20 -15.53
N ALA A 87 -6.47 -4.89 -16.23
CA ALA A 87 -5.19 -4.52 -15.60
C ALA A 87 -5.24 -3.38 -14.56
N GLU A 88 -6.13 -2.42 -14.74
CA GLU A 88 -6.25 -1.22 -13.88
C GLU A 88 -7.56 -1.18 -13.10
N LYS A 89 -8.47 -2.13 -13.34
CA LYS A 89 -9.84 -2.11 -12.79
C LYS A 89 -10.23 -3.49 -12.32
N LEU A 90 -10.62 -3.62 -11.06
CA LEU A 90 -11.13 -4.86 -10.49
C LEU A 90 -12.59 -4.66 -10.09
N VAL A 91 -13.49 -5.40 -10.72
CA VAL A 91 -14.92 -5.40 -10.40
C VAL A 91 -15.27 -6.74 -9.79
N PHE A 92 -15.84 -6.75 -8.59
CA PHE A 92 -16.24 -7.98 -7.92
C PHE A 92 -17.48 -7.74 -7.04
N LYS A 93 -18.20 -8.82 -6.75
CA LYS A 93 -19.34 -8.79 -5.84
C LYS A 93 -18.96 -9.44 -4.54
N HIS A 94 -19.29 -8.83 -3.41
CA HIS A 94 -19.03 -9.43 -2.09
C HIS A 94 -20.18 -9.19 -1.11
N GLY A 95 -20.22 -9.99 -0.05
CA GLY A 95 -21.24 -9.89 1.00
C GLY A 95 -20.91 -8.81 2.02
N THR A 96 -21.91 -8.33 2.75
CA THR A 96 -21.70 -7.56 3.97
C THR A 96 -21.21 -8.50 5.07
N TYR A 97 -20.05 -8.19 5.66
CA TYR A 97 -19.53 -8.93 6.81
C TYR A 97 -20.54 -8.87 7.98
N GLY A 98 -20.99 -10.01 8.51
CA GLY A 98 -21.59 -10.10 9.85
C GLY A 98 -23.09 -10.40 9.98
N GLY A 99 -23.72 -11.09 9.04
CA GLY A 99 -25.08 -11.61 9.23
C GLY A 99 -25.19 -13.07 8.82
N GLU A 100 -25.69 -13.92 9.72
CA GLU A 100 -26.09 -15.29 9.38
C GLU A 100 -26.96 -15.30 8.13
N ALA A 101 -26.77 -16.34 7.31
CA ALA A 101 -27.48 -16.63 6.08
C ALA A 101 -28.97 -16.24 6.14
N SER A 102 -29.27 -15.02 5.68
CA SER A 102 -30.61 -14.59 5.35
C SER A 102 -30.54 -14.05 3.94
N ALA A 103 -31.30 -14.69 3.07
CA ALA A 103 -31.25 -14.67 1.61
C ALA A 103 -31.58 -13.31 0.94
N SER A 104 -31.15 -12.19 1.52
CA SER A 104 -31.37 -10.84 0.99
C SER A 104 -30.35 -9.80 1.52
N ALA A 105 -29.13 -10.20 1.86
CA ALA A 105 -28.04 -9.23 1.96
C ALA A 105 -27.72 -8.77 0.53
N GLU A 106 -28.11 -7.55 0.17
CA GLU A 106 -27.82 -6.98 -1.15
C GLU A 106 -26.34 -7.15 -1.47
N ALA A 107 -26.03 -7.89 -2.53
CA ALA A 107 -24.65 -8.09 -2.96
C ALA A 107 -24.05 -6.72 -3.30
N ILE A 108 -22.97 -6.35 -2.61
CA ILE A 108 -22.26 -5.10 -2.88
C ILE A 108 -21.42 -5.34 -4.12
N THR A 109 -21.59 -4.49 -5.13
CA THR A 109 -20.68 -4.48 -6.29
C THR A 109 -19.58 -3.47 -6.02
N THR A 110 -18.36 -3.95 -5.84
CA THR A 110 -17.19 -3.12 -5.60
C THR A 110 -16.34 -3.05 -6.85
N THR A 111 -15.97 -1.82 -7.21
CA THR A 111 -15.03 -1.51 -8.28
C THR A 111 -13.82 -0.83 -7.69
N ILE A 112 -12.65 -1.43 -7.84
CA ILE A 112 -11.37 -0.80 -7.48
C ILE A 112 -10.70 -0.36 -8.77
N THR A 113 -10.38 0.92 -8.88
CA THR A 113 -9.74 1.52 -10.06
C THR A 113 -8.40 2.11 -9.68
N PHE A 114 -7.37 1.74 -10.43
CA PHE A 114 -6.06 2.35 -10.42
C PHE A 114 -6.00 3.45 -11.47
N SER A 115 -5.60 4.66 -11.07
CA SER A 115 -5.34 5.76 -11.99
C SER A 115 -3.82 5.98 -12.08
N PRO A 116 -3.17 5.63 -13.21
CA PRO A 116 -1.73 5.84 -13.38
C PRO A 116 -1.36 7.33 -13.46
N THR A 117 -2.29 8.18 -13.89
CA THR A 117 -2.08 9.63 -14.02
C THR A 117 -2.17 10.34 -12.68
N GLU A 118 -3.13 9.96 -11.84
CA GLU A 118 -3.27 10.51 -10.49
C GLU A 118 -2.37 9.81 -9.47
N GLY A 119 -1.91 8.59 -9.77
CA GLY A 119 -1.22 7.73 -8.81
C GLY A 119 -2.11 7.36 -7.63
N THR A 120 -3.37 7.01 -7.90
CA THR A 120 -4.37 6.71 -6.84
C THR A 120 -5.03 5.36 -7.06
N LEU A 121 -5.40 4.72 -5.95
CA LEU A 121 -6.34 3.62 -5.90
C LEU A 121 -7.64 4.13 -5.30
N ARG A 122 -8.73 4.01 -6.05
CA ARG A 122 -10.07 4.40 -5.64
C ARG A 122 -10.97 3.18 -5.61
N GLN A 123 -11.90 3.17 -4.66
CA GLN A 123 -12.93 2.15 -4.55
C GLN A 123 -14.29 2.80 -4.68
N THR A 124 -15.11 2.20 -5.50
CA THR A 124 -16.50 2.55 -5.73
C THR A 124 -17.36 1.36 -5.32
N ASP A 125 -18.20 1.55 -4.31
CA ASP A 125 -19.14 0.54 -3.83
C ASP A 125 -20.55 0.92 -4.28
N VAL A 126 -21.26 -0.03 -4.91
CA VAL A 126 -22.64 0.14 -5.35
C VAL A 126 -23.55 -0.78 -4.54
N VAL A 127 -24.47 -0.17 -3.79
CA VAL A 127 -25.47 -0.86 -2.94
C VAL A 127 -26.85 -0.27 -3.22
N GLY A 128 -27.82 -1.10 -3.59
CA GLY A 128 -29.18 -0.64 -3.94
C GLY A 128 -29.21 0.45 -5.04
N GLY A 129 -28.23 0.44 -5.95
CA GLY A 129 -28.07 1.46 -7.00
C GLY A 129 -27.48 2.80 -6.54
N LYS A 130 -27.09 2.94 -5.27
CA LYS A 130 -26.34 4.09 -4.77
C LYS A 130 -24.85 3.82 -4.83
N GLU A 131 -24.13 4.77 -5.42
CA GLU A 131 -22.68 4.72 -5.58
C GLU A 131 -21.99 5.50 -4.46
N THR A 132 -21.00 4.88 -3.81
CA THR A 132 -20.13 5.52 -2.82
C THR A 132 -18.69 5.37 -3.25
N GLU A 133 -18.00 6.49 -3.46
CA GLU A 133 -16.59 6.51 -3.84
C GLU A 133 -15.70 6.84 -2.63
N ARG A 134 -14.58 6.13 -2.49
CA ARG A 134 -13.55 6.36 -1.49
C ARG A 134 -12.15 6.25 -2.07
N LEU A 135 -11.24 7.11 -1.63
CA LEU A 135 -9.81 6.97 -1.90
C LEU A 135 -9.25 5.88 -0.98
N LEU A 136 -8.67 4.82 -1.55
CA LEU A 136 -8.02 3.75 -0.80
C LEU A 136 -6.56 4.07 -0.50
N LEU A 137 -5.85 4.58 -1.50
CA LEU A 137 -4.43 4.86 -1.39
C LEU A 137 -4.03 5.93 -2.41
N SER A 138 -3.11 6.81 -2.02
CA SER A 138 -2.50 7.81 -2.90
C SER A 138 -1.00 7.57 -3.04
N ASN A 139 -0.38 8.20 -4.04
CA ASN A 139 1.02 7.99 -4.42
C ASN A 139 1.33 6.52 -4.74
N VAL A 140 0.43 5.89 -5.49
CA VAL A 140 0.56 4.50 -5.96
C VAL A 140 1.12 4.50 -7.38
N SER A 141 2.02 3.58 -7.68
CA SER A 141 2.46 3.29 -9.04
C SER A 141 2.30 1.80 -9.35
N ALA A 142 2.22 1.47 -10.64
CA ALA A 142 2.21 0.08 -11.08
C ALA A 142 3.54 -0.63 -10.67
N PRO A 143 3.49 -1.95 -10.43
CA PRO A 143 4.68 -2.74 -10.13
C PRO A 143 5.66 -2.68 -11.31
N SER A 144 6.94 -2.92 -11.02
CA SER A 144 7.98 -2.87 -12.04
C SER A 144 8.75 -4.17 -12.11
N THR A 145 8.72 -4.83 -13.27
CA THR A 145 9.53 -6.02 -13.53
C THR A 145 10.77 -5.59 -14.30
N SER A 146 11.96 -5.96 -13.82
CA SER A 146 13.24 -5.59 -14.47
C SER A 146 13.42 -4.09 -14.77
N GLY A 147 12.89 -3.22 -13.91
CA GLY A 147 12.97 -1.77 -14.09
C GLY A 147 11.97 -1.16 -15.09
N GLN A 148 11.11 -1.97 -15.72
CA GLN A 148 10.00 -1.48 -16.54
C GLN A 148 8.68 -1.58 -15.77
N SER A 149 7.93 -0.48 -15.75
CA SER A 149 6.56 -0.47 -15.24
C SER A 149 5.72 -1.47 -16.04
N THR A 150 5.04 -2.39 -15.37
CA THR A 150 4.14 -3.34 -16.04
C THR A 150 2.86 -2.66 -16.51
N GLY A 151 2.51 -1.50 -15.93
CA GLY A 151 1.23 -0.82 -16.12
C GLY A 151 0.03 -1.62 -15.59
N ARG A 152 0.25 -2.73 -14.87
CA ARG A 152 -0.79 -3.67 -14.45
C ARG A 152 -0.78 -3.81 -12.94
N VAL A 153 -1.86 -3.37 -12.30
CA VAL A 153 -2.05 -3.53 -10.85
C VAL A 153 -2.80 -4.82 -10.54
N PHE A 154 -3.73 -5.21 -11.41
CA PHE A 154 -4.51 -6.44 -11.28
C PHE A 154 -4.12 -7.45 -12.35
N GLN A 155 -3.99 -8.71 -11.95
CA GLN A 155 -3.73 -9.83 -12.85
C GLN A 155 -4.69 -10.97 -12.53
N TYR A 156 -5.20 -11.61 -13.58
CA TYR A 156 -6.22 -12.65 -13.47
C TYR A 156 -5.71 -13.94 -14.09
N TRP A 157 -5.89 -15.05 -13.38
CA TRP A 157 -5.46 -16.36 -13.84
C TRP A 157 -6.64 -17.34 -13.83
N ASN A 158 -6.69 -18.16 -14.87
CA ASN A 158 -7.73 -19.14 -15.15
C ASN A 158 -7.21 -20.57 -14.82
N ASN A 159 -8.09 -21.45 -14.32
CA ASN A 159 -7.80 -22.85 -14.00
C ASN A 159 -8.25 -23.86 -15.06
N THR A 160 -7.95 -23.62 -16.33
CA THR A 160 -8.46 -24.49 -17.38
C THR A 160 -7.80 -25.88 -17.40
N VAL A 161 -6.77 -26.12 -16.56
CA VAL A 161 -5.98 -27.36 -16.57
C VAL A 161 -5.60 -27.82 -15.15
N GLN A 162 -6.34 -28.81 -14.63
CA GLN A 162 -6.08 -29.61 -13.42
C GLN A 162 -6.23 -28.94 -12.03
N PRO A 163 -6.84 -29.66 -11.05
CA PRO A 163 -6.93 -29.18 -9.68
C PRO A 163 -5.53 -28.96 -9.08
N GLY A 164 -5.24 -27.73 -8.67
CA GLY A 164 -3.99 -27.35 -8.00
C GLY A 164 -2.91 -26.75 -8.90
N ARG A 165 -3.17 -26.54 -10.20
CA ARG A 165 -2.20 -25.91 -11.11
C ARG A 165 -2.76 -24.66 -11.79
N PHE A 166 -2.27 -23.50 -11.37
CA PHE A 166 -2.53 -22.23 -12.06
C PHE A 166 -1.58 -22.13 -13.26
N GLU A 167 -1.99 -22.61 -14.44
CA GLU A 167 -1.21 -22.43 -15.67
C GLU A 167 -1.78 -21.27 -16.50
N GLY A 168 -1.03 -20.16 -16.58
CA GLY A 168 -1.36 -19.05 -17.47
C GLY A 168 -0.46 -17.83 -17.26
N THR A 169 -0.14 -17.12 -18.34
CA THR A 169 0.32 -15.72 -18.22
C THR A 169 -0.89 -14.89 -17.86
N GLY A 170 -0.89 -14.25 -16.68
CA GLY A 170 -2.00 -13.42 -16.23
C GLY A 170 -2.50 -12.47 -17.33
N THR A 171 -3.82 -12.41 -17.50
CA THR A 171 -4.41 -11.59 -18.57
C THR A 171 -4.33 -10.12 -18.21
N ALA A 172 -3.90 -9.32 -19.19
CA ALA A 172 -3.79 -7.86 -19.04
C ALA A 172 -4.99 -7.12 -19.67
N HIS A 173 -5.74 -7.81 -20.52
CA HIS A 173 -6.91 -7.28 -21.17
C HIS A 173 -8.13 -7.34 -20.24
N THR A 174 -9.16 -6.58 -20.61
CA THR A 174 -10.46 -6.63 -19.94
C THR A 174 -11.06 -8.02 -20.10
N LEU A 175 -11.43 -8.65 -18.99
CA LEU A 175 -12.02 -9.97 -18.96
C LEU A 175 -13.35 -10.00 -19.70
N GLU A 176 -13.46 -10.94 -20.63
CA GLU A 176 -14.71 -11.26 -21.32
C GLU A 176 -15.64 -12.12 -20.45
N PRO A 177 -16.96 -12.19 -20.74
CA PRO A 177 -17.91 -12.93 -19.92
C PRO A 177 -17.57 -14.42 -19.71
N SER A 178 -16.93 -15.06 -20.71
CA SER A 178 -16.48 -16.45 -20.64
C SER A 178 -15.27 -16.65 -19.72
N GLU A 179 -14.36 -15.68 -19.66
CA GLU A 179 -13.13 -15.72 -18.85
C GLU A 179 -13.42 -15.50 -17.37
N VAL A 180 -14.41 -14.66 -17.08
CA VAL A 180 -14.85 -14.34 -15.72
C VAL A 180 -15.31 -15.59 -14.97
N ALA A 181 -16.01 -16.51 -15.63
CA ALA A 181 -16.48 -17.76 -15.04
C ALA A 181 -15.35 -18.75 -14.68
N MET A 182 -14.17 -18.59 -15.30
CA MET A 182 -13.04 -19.50 -15.13
C MET A 182 -11.88 -18.90 -14.33
N THR A 183 -12.00 -17.64 -13.90
CA THR A 183 -10.96 -16.94 -13.14
C THR A 183 -10.93 -17.45 -11.70
N ILE A 184 -9.78 -17.94 -11.24
CA ILE A 184 -9.60 -18.51 -9.90
C ILE A 184 -8.58 -17.80 -9.03
N LEU A 185 -7.71 -16.99 -9.62
CA LEU A 185 -6.70 -16.24 -8.89
C LEU A 185 -6.74 -14.80 -9.35
N VAL A 186 -6.84 -13.91 -8.38
CA VAL A 186 -6.67 -12.47 -8.58
C VAL A 186 -5.42 -12.06 -7.83
N THR A 187 -4.38 -11.68 -8.56
CA THR A 187 -3.17 -11.09 -8.00
C THR A 187 -3.29 -9.58 -8.07
N VAL A 188 -3.04 -8.93 -6.94
CA VAL A 188 -3.02 -7.48 -6.79
C VAL A 188 -1.59 -7.09 -6.42
N ALA A 189 -0.96 -6.26 -7.25
CA ALA A 189 0.41 -5.80 -7.03
C ALA A 189 0.50 -4.30 -7.32
N PHE A 190 1.09 -3.53 -6.41
CA PHE A 190 1.32 -2.11 -6.61
C PHE A 190 2.49 -1.61 -5.77
N ARG A 191 3.01 -0.44 -6.13
CA ARG A 191 4.09 0.23 -5.40
C ARG A 191 3.54 1.44 -4.66
N ALA A 192 3.81 1.51 -3.37
CA ALA A 192 3.47 2.66 -2.55
C ALA A 192 4.68 3.60 -2.46
N ASN A 193 4.52 4.83 -2.94
CA ASN A 193 5.56 5.84 -2.93
C ASN A 193 5.41 6.73 -1.69
N PRO A 194 6.50 7.05 -0.98
CA PRO A 194 6.45 8.02 0.12
C PRO A 194 5.97 9.38 -0.41
N LYS A 195 5.19 10.11 0.40
CA LYS A 195 4.81 11.50 0.09
C LYS A 195 6.08 12.34 -0.03
N SER A 196 6.10 13.26 -1.00
CA SER A 196 7.26 14.13 -1.29
C SER A 196 7.50 15.23 -0.25
N SER A 197 6.64 15.34 0.77
CA SER A 197 6.76 16.30 1.87
C SER A 197 6.97 15.56 3.19
N PRO A 198 7.99 15.92 3.98
CA PRO A 198 8.91 17.06 3.82
C PRO A 198 10.18 16.75 3.00
N VAL A 199 10.43 15.50 2.62
CA VAL A 199 11.61 15.10 1.83
C VAL A 199 11.16 14.28 0.63
N ALA A 200 11.49 14.74 -0.59
CA ALA A 200 11.25 13.98 -1.80
C ALA A 200 12.19 12.77 -1.83
N ASP A 201 11.62 11.58 -1.83
CA ASP A 201 12.36 10.32 -1.87
C ASP A 201 12.00 9.48 -3.09
N THR A 202 12.33 10.03 -4.25
CA THR A 202 12.09 9.40 -5.55
C THR A 202 12.85 8.08 -5.65
N GLY A 203 12.15 7.01 -6.04
CA GLY A 203 12.75 5.68 -6.24
C GLY A 203 12.69 4.75 -5.01
N SER A 204 12.20 5.22 -3.87
CA SER A 204 12.09 4.42 -2.65
C SER A 204 10.70 3.81 -2.44
N ALA A 205 10.03 3.50 -3.55
CA ALA A 205 8.70 2.93 -3.51
C ALA A 205 8.75 1.47 -3.05
N THR A 206 7.93 1.13 -2.06
CA THR A 206 7.77 -0.24 -1.57
C THR A 206 6.79 -0.98 -2.45
N GLU A 207 7.22 -2.08 -3.06
CA GLU A 207 6.33 -2.97 -3.81
C GLU A 207 5.63 -3.93 -2.85
N ILE A 208 4.31 -4.04 -2.99
CA ILE A 208 3.46 -4.94 -2.21
C ILE A 208 2.61 -5.73 -3.19
N GLU A 209 2.61 -7.04 -3.00
CA GLU A 209 1.86 -7.99 -3.80
C GLU A 209 1.10 -8.94 -2.87
N ASN A 210 -0.14 -9.23 -3.23
CA ASN A 210 -0.93 -10.28 -2.61
C ASN A 210 -1.85 -10.92 -3.64
N SER A 211 -2.30 -12.14 -3.37
CA SER A 211 -3.20 -12.87 -4.25
C SER A 211 -4.35 -13.49 -3.47
N ALA A 212 -5.56 -13.39 -4.00
CA ALA A 212 -6.73 -14.09 -3.48
C ALA A 212 -7.11 -15.24 -4.41
N THR A 213 -7.18 -16.45 -3.87
CA THR A 213 -7.72 -17.61 -4.60
C THR A 213 -9.22 -17.68 -4.37
N LEU A 214 -9.98 -17.64 -5.47
CA LEU A 214 -11.42 -17.75 -5.48
C LEU A 214 -11.76 -19.23 -5.67
N ARG A 215 -12.37 -19.83 -4.66
CA ARG A 215 -12.62 -21.27 -4.63
C ARG A 215 -13.82 -21.61 -5.53
N LEU A 216 -13.58 -22.46 -6.55
CA LEU A 216 -14.61 -22.99 -7.46
C LEU A 216 -15.04 -24.43 -7.13
N THR A 217 -14.52 -25.06 -6.07
CA THR A 217 -14.74 -26.50 -5.85
C THR A 217 -16.15 -26.80 -5.37
N PRO A 218 -16.91 -27.67 -6.06
CA PRO A 218 -18.10 -28.25 -5.47
C PRO A 218 -17.71 -29.07 -4.23
N PRO A 219 -18.62 -29.25 -3.27
CA PRO A 219 -18.38 -30.09 -2.11
C PRO A 219 -17.99 -31.52 -2.54
N VAL A 220 -17.11 -32.17 -1.77
CA VAL A 220 -16.42 -33.45 -2.07
C VAL A 220 -17.37 -34.61 -2.44
N TYR A 221 -18.67 -34.44 -2.22
CA TYR A 221 -19.70 -35.44 -2.50
C TYR A 221 -20.23 -35.38 -3.95
N GLU A 222 -19.83 -34.39 -4.76
CA GLU A 222 -20.31 -34.20 -6.14
C GLU A 222 -19.17 -34.04 -7.18
N GLU A 223 -18.26 -35.02 -7.23
CA GLU A 223 -17.11 -35.06 -8.16
C GLU A 223 -17.49 -35.10 -9.67
N GLY A 224 -18.78 -35.31 -9.99
CA GLY A 224 -19.29 -35.37 -11.37
C GLY A 224 -19.87 -34.08 -11.93
N LYS A 225 -19.99 -33.00 -11.14
CA LYS A 225 -20.57 -31.73 -11.60
C LYS A 225 -19.50 -30.72 -11.99
N GLN A 226 -19.79 -29.91 -13.02
CA GLN A 226 -18.93 -28.80 -13.41
C GLN A 226 -18.77 -27.84 -12.22
N ALA A 227 -17.52 -27.54 -11.87
CA ALA A 227 -17.15 -26.57 -10.85
C ALA A 227 -17.83 -25.23 -11.14
N LYS A 228 -18.77 -24.82 -10.28
CA LYS A 228 -19.40 -23.50 -10.38
C LYS A 228 -18.61 -22.50 -9.56
N PRO A 229 -18.55 -21.23 -10.01
CA PRO A 229 -18.14 -20.17 -9.13
C PRO A 229 -19.11 -20.09 -7.96
N CYS A 230 -18.61 -20.41 -6.76
CA CYS A 230 -19.32 -20.29 -5.49
C CYS A 230 -20.36 -21.37 -5.13
N GLU A 231 -20.02 -22.65 -5.29
CA GLU A 231 -20.76 -23.76 -4.64
C GLU A 231 -20.15 -24.18 -3.29
#